data_AF-A0A6I6UH49-F1
#
_entry.id   AF-A0A6I6UH49-F1
#
_cell.length_a   1.000
_cell.length_b   1.000
_cell.length_c   1.000
_cell.angle_alpha   90.00
_cell.angle_beta   90.00
_cell.angle_gamma   90.00
#
_symmetry.space_group_name_H-M   'P 1'
#
loop_
_entity.id
_entity.type
_entity.pdbx_description
1 polymer ?
#
loop_
_entity_poly.entity_id
_entity_poly.type
_entity_poly.pdbx_seq_one_letter_code
_entity_poly.pdbx_strand_id
1 'polypeptide(L)'
;MESLILFILIGIITSIFNKMKQPPSNKPVRQKPIQTASPASPEPVGRGRERVERERTGRREPRSYKEPVKEAVSSIQTRLEDKKRETESTYSSLQKQEERYSRKLEAHQNRAKRIRENSGPILDFKNEDDIVKGFIFSEVFGPPKSKKRHHQK
;
A
#
# COMPACT_ATOMS: atom_id res chain seq x y z
N MET A 1 44.78 -9.72 -21.85
CA MET A 1 43.41 -9.16 -22.00
C MET A 1 42.47 -9.68 -20.92
N GLU A 2 42.53 -10.97 -20.57
CA GLU A 2 41.67 -11.60 -19.54
C GLU A 2 41.86 -11.02 -18.12
N SER A 3 43.10 -10.69 -17.73
CA SER A 3 43.40 -10.07 -16.44
C SER A 3 42.82 -8.67 -16.27
N LEU A 4 42.78 -7.86 -17.35
CA LEU A 4 42.16 -6.53 -17.34
C LEU A 4 40.63 -6.61 -17.12
N ILE A 5 39.98 -7.61 -17.73
CA ILE A 5 38.55 -7.86 -17.56
C ILE A 5 38.25 -8.26 -16.12
N LEU A 6 39.09 -9.09 -15.50
CA LEU A 6 38.96 -9.47 -14.09
C LEU A 6 39.08 -8.26 -13.14
N PHE A 7 40.03 -7.35 -13.36
CA PHE A 7 40.17 -6.14 -12.53
C PHE A 7 38.96 -5.20 -12.63
N ILE A 8 38.42 -5.01 -13.84
CA ILE A 8 37.21 -4.19 -14.06
C ILE A 8 36.01 -4.81 -13.34
N LEU A 9 35.84 -6.13 -13.45
CA LEU A 9 34.72 -6.85 -12.85
C LEU A 9 34.79 -6.84 -11.31
N ILE A 10 35.97 -7.05 -10.73
CA ILE A 10 36.21 -6.91 -9.28
C ILE A 10 35.95 -5.47 -8.83
N GLY A 11 36.38 -4.47 -9.60
CA GLY A 11 36.13 -3.05 -9.30
C GLY A 11 34.63 -2.70 -9.22
N ILE A 12 33.83 -3.22 -10.15
CA ILE A 12 32.38 -3.01 -10.17
C ILE A 12 31.72 -3.69 -8.97
N ILE A 13 32.04 -4.96 -8.70
CA ILE A 13 31.45 -5.72 -7.58
C ILE A 13 31.82 -5.06 -6.24
N THR A 14 33.06 -4.63 -6.07
CA THR A 14 33.54 -3.98 -4.84
C THR A 14 32.88 -2.62 -4.64
N SER A 15 32.66 -1.84 -5.70
CA SER A 15 31.96 -0.55 -5.63
C SER A 15 30.51 -0.69 -5.15
N ILE A 16 29.78 -1.70 -5.64
CA ILE A 16 28.40 -1.98 -5.24
C ILE A 16 28.34 -2.42 -3.78
N PHE A 17 29.21 -3.34 -3.37
CA PHE A 17 29.25 -3.83 -1.98
C PHE A 17 29.74 -2.78 -0.97
N ASN A 18 30.67 -1.90 -1.36
CA ASN A 18 31.16 -0.83 -0.49
C ASN A 18 30.09 0.25 -0.24
N LYS A 19 29.20 0.48 -1.21
CA LYS A 19 28.04 1.38 -1.02
C LYS A 19 27.01 0.84 -0.02
N MET A 20 26.84 -0.48 0.09
CA MET A 20 25.87 -1.08 1.03
C MET A 20 26.36 -1.13 2.48
N LYS A 21 27.66 -0.94 2.74
CA LYS A 21 28.24 -1.02 4.09
C LYS A 21 28.44 0.34 4.78
N GLN A 22 28.05 1.46 4.17
CA GLN A 22 28.14 2.76 4.84
C GLN A 22 26.97 2.90 5.84
N PRO A 23 27.22 2.94 7.15
CA PRO A 23 26.18 3.34 8.10
C PRO A 23 25.80 4.80 7.83
N PRO A 24 24.51 5.17 7.94
CA PRO A 24 24.08 6.53 7.71
C PRO A 24 24.84 7.48 8.64
N SER A 25 25.58 8.40 8.05
CA SER A 25 26.27 9.50 8.74
C SER A 25 25.28 10.21 9.67
N ASN A 26 25.56 10.11 10.97
CA ASN A 26 24.87 10.77 12.07
C ASN A 26 24.75 12.28 11.82
N LYS A 27 23.55 12.75 11.48
CA LYS A 27 23.15 14.15 11.67
C LYS A 27 22.14 14.18 12.82
N PRO A 28 22.41 14.85 13.95
CA PRO A 28 21.45 14.95 15.04
C PRO A 28 20.29 15.87 14.61
N VAL A 29 19.14 15.28 14.29
CA VAL A 29 17.88 16.02 14.12
C VAL A 29 17.32 16.28 15.52
N ARG A 30 17.36 17.55 15.96
CA ARG A 30 16.66 18.05 17.16
C ARG A 30 15.19 17.61 17.13
N GLN A 31 14.78 16.76 18.06
CA GLN A 31 13.38 16.47 18.33
C GLN A 31 12.74 17.68 19.03
N LYS A 32 11.61 18.16 18.51
CA LYS A 32 10.74 19.10 19.22
C LYS A 32 9.70 18.29 20.00
N PRO A 33 9.50 18.49 21.32
CA PRO A 33 8.46 17.80 22.06
C PRO A 33 7.08 18.36 21.69
N ILE A 34 6.17 17.48 21.27
CA ILE A 34 4.75 17.80 21.14
C ILE A 34 4.14 17.69 22.53
N GLN A 35 3.72 18.83 23.09
CA GLN A 35 2.87 18.90 24.27
C GLN A 35 1.44 18.64 23.82
N THR A 36 0.82 17.56 24.31
CA THR A 36 -0.64 17.41 24.29
C THR A 36 -1.11 17.22 25.72
N ALA A 37 -1.91 18.18 26.17
CA ALA A 37 -2.47 18.27 27.50
C ALA A 37 -3.36 17.05 27.82
N SER A 38 -3.19 16.55 29.05
CA SER A 38 -4.05 15.55 29.68
C SER A 38 -5.34 16.19 30.20
N PRO A 39 -6.50 15.51 30.14
CA PRO A 39 -7.56 15.69 31.13
C PRO A 39 -7.55 14.53 32.12
N ALA A 40 -7.36 14.88 33.39
CA ALA A 40 -7.44 14.01 34.56
C ALA A 40 -8.90 13.72 34.96
N SER A 41 -9.19 12.47 35.37
CA SER A 41 -10.08 12.19 36.51
C SER A 41 -10.01 10.71 36.93
N PRO A 42 -10.23 10.38 38.22
CA PRO A 42 -9.52 9.31 38.91
C PRO A 42 -10.29 7.99 39.07
N GLU A 43 -9.56 6.88 39.07
CA GLU A 43 -9.96 5.65 39.76
C GLU A 43 -9.71 5.78 41.27
N PRO A 44 -10.58 5.17 42.10
CA PRO A 44 -10.13 4.56 43.34
C PRO A 44 -10.48 3.07 43.36
N VAL A 45 -9.47 2.23 43.12
CA VAL A 45 -9.51 0.79 43.42
C VAL A 45 -9.26 0.64 44.93
N GLY A 46 -10.34 0.55 45.70
CA GLY A 46 -10.32 0.19 47.12
C GLY A 46 -10.72 -1.27 47.33
N ARG A 47 -9.75 -2.11 47.71
CA ARG A 47 -10.00 -3.44 48.28
C ARG A 47 -10.76 -3.32 49.61
N GLY A 48 -11.77 -4.15 49.84
CA GLY A 48 -12.33 -4.34 51.18
C GLY A 48 -13.56 -5.24 51.28
N ARG A 49 -13.33 -6.48 51.74
CA ARG A 49 -14.19 -7.36 52.55
C ARG A 49 -15.53 -7.91 52.03
N GLU A 50 -15.54 -9.24 51.92
CA GLU A 50 -16.51 -10.21 52.47
C GLU A 50 -17.82 -9.65 53.05
N ARG A 51 -18.96 -10.27 52.70
CA ARG A 51 -19.54 -11.44 53.41
C ARG A 51 -21.05 -11.57 53.16
N VAL A 52 -21.50 -12.83 53.15
CA VAL A 52 -22.84 -13.34 53.48
C VAL A 52 -23.88 -13.49 52.34
N GLU A 53 -24.05 -14.76 52.00
CA GLU A 53 -25.22 -15.45 51.47
C GLU A 53 -26.59 -14.88 51.89
N ARG A 54 -27.54 -14.90 50.96
CA ARG A 54 -28.89 -15.39 51.28
C ARG A 54 -29.57 -15.93 50.02
N GLU A 55 -29.78 -17.24 50.05
CA GLU A 55 -30.68 -18.01 49.21
C GLU A 55 -32.03 -17.31 49.04
N ARG A 56 -32.59 -17.31 47.83
CA ARG A 56 -34.01 -17.67 47.61
C ARG A 56 -34.19 -18.41 46.29
N THR A 57 -34.74 -19.59 46.46
CA THR A 57 -35.21 -20.58 45.50
C THR A 57 -36.23 -19.99 44.51
N GLY A 58 -35.96 -20.17 43.22
CA GLY A 58 -36.89 -19.89 42.12
C GLY A 58 -37.05 -21.12 41.26
N ARG A 59 -38.11 -21.89 41.52
CA ARG A 59 -38.58 -23.06 40.79
C ARG A 59 -38.65 -22.76 39.28
N ARG A 60 -37.77 -23.36 38.47
CA ARG A 60 -37.85 -23.31 37.00
C ARG A 60 -38.82 -24.39 36.52
N GLU A 61 -40.01 -23.96 36.15
CA GLU A 61 -40.91 -24.74 35.28
C GLU A 61 -40.22 -24.99 33.93
N PRO A 62 -40.22 -26.22 33.38
CA PRO A 62 -39.69 -26.47 32.05
C PRO A 62 -40.63 -25.85 31.01
N ARG A 63 -40.22 -24.72 30.41
CA ARG A 63 -40.90 -24.16 29.24
C ARG A 63 -41.02 -25.25 28.17
N SER A 64 -42.26 -25.55 27.81
CA SER A 64 -42.64 -26.39 26.67
C SER A 64 -42.01 -25.81 25.39
N TYR A 65 -40.96 -26.45 24.89
CA TYR A 65 -40.39 -26.18 23.57
C TYR A 65 -41.10 -27.04 22.55
N LYS A 66 -42.25 -26.59 22.06
CA LYS A 66 -42.76 -27.05 20.77
C LYS A 66 -43.13 -25.85 19.92
N GLU A 67 -42.37 -25.74 18.83
CA GLU A 67 -42.58 -24.90 17.63
C GLU A 67 -42.22 -23.41 17.75
N PRO A 68 -40.97 -23.07 17.35
CA PRO A 68 -40.81 -22.14 16.23
C PRO A 68 -39.66 -22.52 15.26
N VAL A 69 -39.35 -23.82 15.12
CA VAL A 69 -38.20 -24.26 14.31
C VAL A 69 -38.44 -24.06 12.81
N LYS A 70 -39.69 -24.21 12.34
CA LYS A 70 -40.02 -24.12 10.90
C LYS A 70 -39.93 -22.68 10.35
N GLU A 71 -40.28 -21.68 11.15
CA GLU A 71 -40.14 -20.25 10.79
C GLU A 71 -38.69 -19.76 10.87
N ALA A 72 -37.91 -20.28 11.83
CA ALA A 72 -36.49 -19.99 11.92
C ALA A 72 -35.71 -20.55 10.71
N VAL A 73 -36.04 -21.75 10.23
CA VAL A 73 -35.34 -22.35 9.08
C VAL A 73 -35.69 -21.65 7.77
N SER A 74 -36.95 -21.27 7.55
CA SER A 74 -37.39 -20.54 6.35
C SER A 74 -36.84 -19.11 6.29
N SER A 75 -36.75 -18.41 7.42
CA SER A 75 -36.09 -17.10 7.50
C SER A 75 -34.56 -17.16 7.33
N ILE A 76 -33.92 -18.28 7.67
CA ILE A 76 -32.50 -18.51 7.36
C ILE A 76 -32.30 -18.79 5.86
N GLN A 77 -33.20 -19.55 5.23
CA GLN A 77 -33.12 -19.92 3.82
C GLN A 77 -33.25 -18.70 2.90
N THR A 78 -34.23 -17.82 3.19
CA THR A 78 -34.43 -16.56 2.46
C THR A 78 -33.22 -15.63 2.57
N ARG A 79 -32.66 -15.47 3.78
CA ARG A 79 -31.43 -14.67 3.99
C ARG A 79 -30.22 -15.23 3.25
N LEU A 80 -30.10 -16.55 3.13
CA LEU A 80 -29.02 -17.18 2.37
C LEU A 80 -29.17 -16.92 0.86
N GLU A 81 -30.40 -16.99 0.35
CA GLU A 81 -30.69 -16.76 -1.06
C GLU A 81 -30.49 -15.30 -1.46
N ASP A 82 -30.93 -14.36 -0.62
CA ASP A 82 -30.67 -12.93 -0.79
C ASP A 82 -29.17 -12.62 -0.77
N LYS A 83 -28.44 -13.21 0.17
CA LYS A 83 -26.98 -13.02 0.28
C LYS A 83 -26.23 -13.62 -0.90
N LYS A 84 -26.68 -14.77 -1.41
CA LYS A 84 -26.13 -15.37 -2.64
C LYS A 84 -26.31 -14.43 -3.83
N ARG A 85 -27.51 -13.89 -4.01
CA ARG A 85 -27.82 -12.93 -5.09
C ARG A 85 -27.00 -11.64 -4.99
N GLU A 86 -26.80 -11.13 -3.78
CA GLU A 86 -25.94 -9.96 -3.53
C GLU A 86 -24.48 -10.26 -3.90
N THR A 87 -23.94 -11.41 -3.49
CA THR A 87 -22.56 -11.81 -3.81
C THR A 87 -22.35 -12.02 -5.30
N GLU A 88 -23.31 -12.62 -6.01
CA GLU A 88 -23.25 -12.83 -7.46
C GLU A 88 -23.27 -11.48 -8.21
N SER A 89 -24.11 -10.54 -7.77
CA SER A 89 -24.15 -9.19 -8.36
C SER A 89 -22.83 -8.43 -8.15
N THR A 90 -22.26 -8.55 -6.94
CA THR A 90 -20.99 -7.93 -6.59
C THR A 90 -19.85 -8.53 -7.41
N TYR A 91 -19.81 -9.86 -7.53
CA TYR A 91 -18.81 -10.58 -8.30
C TYR A 91 -18.87 -10.20 -9.79
N SER A 92 -20.07 -10.14 -10.38
CA SER A 92 -20.25 -9.69 -11.76
C SER A 92 -19.76 -8.26 -11.98
N SER A 93 -19.99 -7.37 -11.00
CA SER A 93 -19.52 -5.98 -11.08
C SER A 93 -18.00 -5.86 -11.00
N LEU A 94 -17.36 -6.66 -10.13
CA LEU A 94 -15.91 -6.72 -9.98
C LEU A 94 -15.25 -7.29 -11.23
N GLN A 95 -15.80 -8.37 -11.78
CA GLN A 95 -15.29 -8.98 -13.02
C GLN A 95 -15.33 -7.98 -14.20
N LYS A 96 -16.43 -7.22 -14.34
CA LYS A 96 -16.52 -6.15 -15.35
C LYS A 96 -15.52 -5.03 -15.12
N GLN A 97 -15.20 -4.70 -13.86
CA GLN A 97 -14.14 -3.72 -13.57
C GLN A 97 -12.77 -4.27 -13.94
N GLU A 98 -12.46 -5.50 -13.55
CA GLU A 98 -11.20 -6.16 -13.88
C GLU A 98 -10.96 -6.20 -15.39
N GLU A 99 -11.97 -6.61 -16.17
CA GLU A 99 -11.86 -6.63 -17.63
C GLU A 99 -11.62 -5.22 -18.22
N ARG A 100 -12.25 -4.19 -17.65
CA ARG A 100 -12.01 -2.80 -18.07
C ARG A 100 -10.57 -2.36 -17.75
N TYR A 101 -10.05 -2.75 -16.59
CA TYR A 101 -8.68 -2.40 -16.20
C TYR A 101 -7.65 -3.19 -17.01
N SER A 102 -7.88 -4.49 -17.26
CA SER A 102 -7.00 -5.31 -18.07
C SER A 102 -6.93 -4.79 -19.50
N ARG A 103 -8.07 -4.44 -20.12
CA ARG A 103 -8.11 -3.85 -21.47
C ARG A 103 -7.38 -2.51 -21.53
N LYS A 104 -7.49 -1.67 -20.50
CA LYS A 104 -6.73 -0.41 -20.40
C LYS A 104 -5.23 -0.68 -20.28
N LEU A 105 -4.82 -1.60 -19.41
CA LEU A 105 -3.41 -1.99 -19.25
C LEU A 105 -2.83 -2.52 -20.55
N GLU A 106 -3.56 -3.39 -21.24
CA GLU A 106 -3.15 -3.92 -22.54
C GLU A 106 -3.01 -2.82 -23.59
N ALA A 107 -3.95 -1.88 -23.66
CA ALA A 107 -3.86 -0.72 -24.56
C ALA A 107 -2.63 0.15 -24.25
N HIS A 108 -2.34 0.40 -22.97
CA HIS A 108 -1.14 1.14 -22.55
C HIS A 108 0.14 0.37 -22.87
N GLN A 109 0.19 -0.95 -22.64
CA GLN A 109 1.33 -1.79 -22.99
C GLN A 109 1.56 -1.82 -24.50
N ASN A 110 0.52 -2.01 -25.31
CA ASN A 110 0.62 -2.02 -26.76
C ASN A 110 1.05 -0.65 -27.30
N ARG A 111 0.58 0.45 -26.71
CA ARG A 111 1.06 1.80 -27.03
C ARG A 111 2.53 1.98 -26.68
N ALA A 112 2.97 1.51 -25.51
CA ALA A 112 4.37 1.58 -25.09
C ALA A 112 5.28 0.71 -25.97
N LYS A 113 4.85 -0.50 -26.33
CA LYS A 113 5.56 -1.39 -27.28
C LYS A 113 5.72 -0.72 -28.64
N ARG A 114 4.65 -0.13 -29.20
CA ARG A 114 4.71 0.63 -30.46
C ARG A 114 5.67 1.81 -30.38
N ILE A 115 5.72 2.53 -29.26
CA ILE A 115 6.67 3.64 -29.06
C ILE A 115 8.13 3.12 -28.98
N ARG A 116 8.33 1.94 -28.37
CA ARG A 116 9.65 1.31 -28.26
C ARG A 116 10.13 0.74 -29.59
N GLU A 117 9.25 0.12 -30.35
CA GLU A 117 9.51 -0.46 -31.68
C GLU A 117 9.72 0.63 -32.74
N ASN A 118 8.92 1.70 -32.69
CA ASN A 118 9.16 2.93 -33.45
C ASN A 118 10.20 3.79 -32.74
N SER A 119 11.32 3.18 -32.33
CA SER A 119 12.35 3.78 -31.50
C SER A 119 12.62 5.23 -31.91
N GLY A 120 12.08 6.14 -31.11
CA GLY A 120 12.49 7.55 -31.13
C GLY A 120 14.02 7.63 -31.02
N PRO A 121 14.62 8.76 -31.40
CA PRO A 121 16.06 8.87 -31.64
C PRO A 121 16.83 8.29 -30.46
N ILE A 122 17.43 7.12 -30.70
CA ILE A 122 18.30 6.46 -29.74
C ILE A 122 19.54 7.35 -29.68
N LEU A 123 19.69 8.08 -28.59
CA LEU A 123 20.94 8.78 -28.30
C LEU A 123 21.99 7.70 -28.02
N ASP A 124 22.83 7.42 -28.99
CA ASP A 124 23.94 6.48 -28.84
C ASP A 124 25.16 7.18 -28.22
N PHE A 125 25.11 8.52 -28.08
CA PHE A 125 26.14 9.39 -27.49
C PHE A 125 27.54 9.19 -28.09
N LYS A 126 27.63 8.61 -29.29
CA LYS A 126 28.89 8.40 -30.03
C LYS A 126 29.29 9.63 -30.84
N ASN A 127 28.33 10.50 -31.17
CA ASN A 127 28.52 11.70 -31.98
C ASN A 127 28.19 12.96 -31.18
N GLU A 128 28.83 14.08 -31.52
CA GLU A 128 28.58 15.38 -30.89
C GLU A 128 27.12 15.83 -31.03
N ASP A 129 26.49 15.51 -32.16
CA ASP A 129 25.06 15.82 -32.41
C ASP A 129 24.13 15.18 -31.38
N ASP A 130 24.47 14.00 -30.85
CA ASP A 130 23.65 13.35 -29.83
C ASP A 130 23.80 14.01 -28.46
N ILE A 131 24.96 14.61 -28.18
CA ILE A 131 25.16 15.45 -26.99
C ILE A 131 24.27 16.70 -27.08
N VAL A 132 24.24 17.34 -28.24
CA VAL A 132 23.39 18.51 -28.50
C VAL A 132 21.90 18.14 -28.38
N LYS A 133 21.47 17.02 -28.99
CA LYS A 133 20.09 16.51 -28.83
C LYS A 133 19.78 16.20 -27.37
N GLY A 134 20.72 15.62 -26.62
CA GLY A 134 20.57 15.35 -25.20
C GLY A 134 20.35 16.63 -24.38
N PHE A 135 21.09 17.70 -24.70
CA PHE A 135 20.88 19.01 -24.09
C PHE A 135 19.49 19.57 -24.40
N ILE A 136 19.06 19.51 -25.67
CA ILE A 136 17.72 19.96 -26.08
C ILE A 136 16.63 19.18 -25.34
N PHE A 137 16.74 17.84 -25.28
CA PHE A 137 15.78 17.01 -24.56
C PHE A 137 15.78 17.31 -23.05
N SER A 138 16.91 17.67 -22.46
CA SER A 138 16.98 18.06 -21.05
C SER A 138 16.22 19.36 -20.73
N GLU A 139 16.12 20.30 -21.68
CA GLU A 139 15.31 21.52 -21.51
C GLU A 139 13.83 21.23 -21.78
N VAL A 140 13.51 20.45 -22.83
CA VAL A 140 12.11 20.16 -23.22
C VAL A 140 11.42 19.25 -22.21
N PHE A 141 12.09 18.19 -21.75
CA PHE A 141 11.55 17.22 -20.81
C PHE A 141 11.97 17.47 -19.35
N GLY A 142 12.80 18.49 -19.11
CA GLY A 142 13.17 18.91 -17.77
C GLY A 142 12.00 19.50 -17.00
N PRO A 143 12.09 19.61 -15.65
CA PRO A 143 11.10 20.34 -14.88
C PRO A 143 10.97 21.78 -15.37
N PRO A 144 9.75 22.33 -15.46
CA PRO A 144 9.54 23.69 -15.96
C PRO A 144 10.32 24.69 -15.11
N LYS A 145 10.85 25.74 -15.75
CA LYS A 145 11.66 26.78 -15.09
C LYS A 145 10.96 27.39 -13.87
N SER A 146 9.63 27.49 -13.89
CA SER A 146 8.82 27.99 -12.76
C SER A 146 8.92 27.13 -11.49
N LYS A 147 9.27 25.84 -11.60
CA LYS A 147 9.47 24.94 -10.44
C LYS A 147 10.90 25.01 -9.88
N LYS A 148 11.79 25.79 -10.49
CA LYS A 148 13.14 25.99 -9.93
C LYS A 148 13.04 26.88 -8.69
N ARG A 149 13.69 26.47 -7.60
CA ARG A 149 13.77 27.30 -6.39
C ARG A 149 14.58 28.55 -6.71
N HIS A 150 13.88 29.67 -6.87
CA HIS A 150 14.51 30.98 -6.86
C HIS A 150 15.07 31.20 -5.47
N HIS A 151 16.40 31.16 -5.34
CA HIS A 151 17.05 31.62 -4.13
C HIS A 151 16.82 33.12 -4.09
N GLN A 152 15.89 33.56 -3.24
CA GLN A 152 15.82 34.98 -2.89
C GLN A 152 17.12 35.28 -2.12
N LYS A 153 17.89 36.22 -2.67
CA LYS A 153 19.08 36.77 -2.02
C LYS A 153 18.67 37.72 -0.92
#